data_AF-A0A7M3Y7F6-F1
#
_entry.id   AF-A0A7M3Y7F6-F1
#
_cell.length_a   1.000
_cell.length_b   1.000
_cell.length_c   1.000
_cell.angle_alpha   90.00
_cell.angle_beta   90.00
_cell.angle_gamma   90.00
#
_symmetry.space_group_name_H-M   'P 1'
#
loop_
_entity.id
_entity.type
_entity.pdbx_description
1 polymer ?
#
loop_
_entity_poly.entity_id
_entity_poly.type
_entity_poly.pdbx_seq_one_letter_code
_entity_poly.pdbx_strand_id
1 'polypeptide(L)' 'MGIRRIEGSKSGKHLEEGSSIRSRIVSKAINQNDPRSSKIGLNCKMSGLGAHDWLAKGE' A
#
# COMPACT_ATOMS: atom_id res chain seq x y z
N MET A 1 2.65 -21.90 -8.22
CA MET A 1 2.45 -20.44 -8.18
C MET A 1 1.86 -20.09 -6.83
N GLY A 2 2.64 -19.45 -5.95
CA GLY A 2 2.18 -19.09 -4.61
C GLY A 2 1.19 -17.93 -4.64
N ILE A 3 0.22 -17.94 -3.72
CA ILE A 3 -0.73 -16.84 -3.54
C ILE A 3 0.07 -15.61 -3.09
N ARG A 4 0.09 -14.55 -3.89
CA ARG A 4 0.76 -13.29 -3.55
C ARG A 4 -0.22 -12.36 -2.82
N ARG A 5 -0.78 -12.86 -1.72
CA ARG A 5 -1.78 -12.18 -0.89
C ARG A 5 -1.30 -12.11 0.55
N ILE A 6 -1.53 -10.95 1.17
CA ILE A 6 -1.38 -10.75 2.60
C ILE A 6 -2.75 -10.48 3.21
N GLU A 7 -3.02 -11.02 4.39
CA GLU A 7 -4.31 -10.85 5.07
C GLU A 7 -4.09 -10.42 6.52
N GLY A 8 -4.85 -9.42 6.95
CA GLY A 8 -4.85 -8.94 8.32
C GLY A 8 -5.54 -9.93 9.24
N SER A 9 -4.80 -10.48 10.20
CA SER A 9 -5.30 -11.51 11.14
C SER A 9 -6.52 -11.09 11.98
N LYS A 10 -6.73 -9.79 12.19
CA LYS A 10 -7.86 -9.28 13.00
C LYS A 10 -9.09 -8.88 12.18
N SER A 11 -8.90 -8.43 10.93
CA SER A 11 -9.97 -7.83 10.13
C SER A 11 -10.36 -8.67 8.92
N GLY A 12 -9.55 -9.67 8.52
CA GLY A 12 -9.72 -10.40 7.27
C GLY A 12 -9.51 -9.53 6.01
N LYS A 13 -9.18 -8.24 6.18
CA LYS A 13 -8.84 -7.34 5.06
C LYS A 13 -7.54 -7.83 4.44
N HIS A 14 -7.52 -7.99 3.12
CA HIS A 14 -6.37 -8.51 2.40
C HIS A 14 -5.94 -7.60 1.26
N LEU A 15 -4.65 -7.68 0.91
CA LEU A 15 -4.07 -7.07 -0.29
C LEU A 15 -3.40 -8.14 -1.12
N GLU A 16 -3.50 -7.99 -2.43
CA GLU A 16 -2.85 -8.86 -3.41
C GLU A 16 -2.27 -8.03 -4.55
N GLU A 17 -1.44 -8.65 -5.39
CA GLU A 17 -0.94 -7.98 -6.59
C GLU A 17 -2.09 -7.50 -7.47
N GLY A 18 -2.01 -6.23 -7.91
CA GLY A 18 -3.08 -5.57 -8.68
C GLY A 18 -4.10 -4.82 -7.82
N SER A 19 -4.09 -4.98 -6.49
CA SER A 19 -4.96 -4.21 -5.59
C SER A 19 -4.65 -2.70 -5.67
N SER A 20 -5.67 -1.90 -5.95
CA SER A 20 -5.57 -0.43 -5.93
C SER A 20 -5.71 0.10 -4.50
N ILE A 21 -4.79 0.96 -4.08
CA ILE A 21 -4.74 1.49 -2.72
C ILE A 21 -4.63 3.02 -2.69
N ARG A 22 -5.13 3.62 -1.62
CA ARG A 22 -4.78 4.97 -1.19
C ARG A 22 -3.72 4.89 -0.10
N SER A 23 -2.58 5.55 -0.31
CA SER A 23 -1.46 5.56 0.63
C SER A 23 -0.94 6.97 0.86
N ARG A 24 -0.07 7.14 1.85
CA ARG A 24 0.69 8.37 2.10
C ARG A 24 2.18 8.13 1.87
N ILE A 25 2.82 9.03 1.11
CA ILE A 25 4.29 9.07 1.01
C ILE A 25 4.86 9.54 2.35
N VAL A 26 5.76 8.75 2.93
CA VAL A 26 6.40 9.05 4.22
C VAL A 26 7.90 9.30 4.10
N SER A 27 8.53 8.83 3.02
CA SER A 27 9.94 9.11 2.74
C SER A 27 10.21 9.10 1.23
N LYS A 28 11.27 9.81 0.84
CA LYS A 28 11.69 9.93 -0.56
C LYS A 28 13.21 10.02 -0.63
N ALA A 29 13.83 9.07 -1.31
CA ALA A 29 15.26 9.08 -1.65
C ALA A 29 15.39 9.02 -3.18
N ILE A 30 15.76 10.15 -3.79
CA ILE A 30 15.84 10.29 -5.25
C ILE A 30 17.30 10.20 -5.69
N ASN A 31 17.59 9.27 -6.60
CA ASN A 31 18.83 9.22 -7.34
C ASN A 31 18.60 9.85 -8.71
N GLN A 32 19.31 10.94 -8.99
CA GLN A 32 19.18 11.68 -10.25
C GLN A 32 19.91 11.01 -11.42
N ASN A 33 20.94 10.19 -11.14
CA ASN A 33 21.72 9.50 -12.15
C ASN A 33 21.07 8.19 -12.60
N ASP A 34 20.42 7.48 -11.67
CA ASP A 34 19.63 6.29 -11.96
C ASP A 34 18.27 6.34 -11.24
N PRO A 35 17.20 6.81 -11.92
CA PRO A 35 15.87 6.91 -11.35
C PRO A 35 15.31 5.58 -10.82
N ARG A 36 15.69 4.43 -11.41
CA ARG A 36 15.18 3.11 -10.99
C ARG A 36 15.70 2.70 -9.62
N SER A 37 16.86 3.20 -9.22
CA SER A 37 17.42 2.98 -7.87
C SER A 37 16.78 3.87 -6.79
N SER A 38 15.93 4.83 -7.18
CA SER A 38 15.21 5.69 -6.23
C SER A 38 14.23 4.90 -5.38
N LYS A 39 13.96 5.39 -4.17
CA LYS A 39 13.05 4.75 -3.21
C LYS A 39 12.00 5.73 -2.71
N ILE A 40 10.76 5.27 -2.65
CA ILE A 40 9.63 6.01 -2.06
C ILE A 40 9.03 5.11 -0.98
N GLY A 41 9.02 5.60 0.26
CA GLY A 41 8.35 4.92 1.37
C GLY A 41 6.87 5.29 1.42
N LEU A 42 6.01 4.29 1.58
CA LEU A 42 4.55 4.43 1.63
C LEU A 42 3.98 3.91 2.97
N ASN A 43 2.87 4.48 3.44
CA ASN A 43 2.16 4.06 4.65
C ASN A 43 0.62 4.00 4.43
N CYS A 44 -0.03 2.98 4.99
CA CYS A 44 -1.49 2.80 4.96
C CYS A 44 -2.11 2.60 6.36
N LYS A 45 -1.37 2.82 7.45
CA LYS A 45 -1.83 2.56 8.84
C LYS A 45 -2.57 3.75 9.49
N MET A 46 -3.24 4.58 8.71
CA MET A 46 -3.98 5.75 9.20
C MET A 46 -5.42 5.70 8.68
N SER A 47 -6.33 6.38 9.37
CA SER A 47 -7.72 6.52 8.91
C SER A 47 -7.77 7.11 7.51
N GLY A 48 -8.71 6.63 6.69
CA GLY A 48 -8.86 7.07 5.31
C GLY A 48 -7.80 6.55 4.32
N LEU A 49 -6.88 5.66 4.72
CA LEU A 49 -5.91 4.99 3.86
C LEU A 49 -6.13 3.47 3.80
N GLY A 50 -5.59 2.82 2.76
CA GLY A 50 -5.75 1.38 2.51
C GLY A 50 -6.35 1.08 1.13
N ALA A 51 -6.78 -0.16 0.91
CA ALA A 51 -7.47 -0.52 -0.34
C ALA A 51 -8.75 0.30 -0.52
N HIS A 52 -9.05 0.69 -1.75
CA HIS A 52 -10.25 1.49 -2.03
C HIS A 52 -11.54 0.81 -1.57
N ASP A 53 -11.62 -0.51 -1.67
CA ASP A 53 -12.77 -1.30 -1.21
C ASP A 53 -12.99 -1.20 0.30
N TRP A 54 -11.93 -0.93 1.08
CA TRP A 54 -12.05 -0.72 2.53
C TRP A 54 -12.58 0.67 2.85
N LEU A 55 -12.28 1.66 2.00
CA LEU A 55 -12.64 3.06 2.19
C LEU A 55 -14.06 3.35 1.74
N ALA A 56 -14.57 2.64 0.73
CA ALA A 56 -15.94 2.76 0.25
C ALA A 56 -16.98 2.35 1.33
N LYS A 57 -16.57 1.54 2.30
CA LYS A 57 -17.46 1.06 3.38
C LYS A 57 -17.63 2.04 4.54
N GLY A 58 -16.95 3.20 4.53
CA GLY A 58 -17.17 4.27 5.49
C GLY A 58 -17.05 3.84 6.96
N GLU A 59 -15.82 3.63 7.43
CA GLU A 59 -15.47 3.72 8.86
C GLU A 59 -14.68 5.01 9.11
#